data_AF-A0A7W0N804-F1
#
_entry.id   AF-A0A7W0N804-F1
#
_cell.length_a   1.000
_cell.length_b   1.000
_cell.length_c   1.000
_cell.angle_alpha   90.00
_cell.angle_beta   90.00
_cell.angle_gamma   90.00
#
_symmetry.space_group_name_H-M   'P 1'
#
loop_
_entity.id
_entity.type
_entity.pdbx_description
1 polymer ?
#
loop_
_entity_poly.entity_id
_entity_poly.type
_entity_poly.pdbx_seq_one_letter_code
_entity_poly.pdbx_strand_id
1 'polypeptide(L)'
;MRLIRINSPEGRGADVAQIAFSEGISQVSISQVESHRAEGGKKTKDIIDIETSTPKAKRFVDALLSADFYNAQDFTVNIRQPRSIISSESLRELTKPLVVPPSDIFEELWQFSHITVGFIGRNFIAACLLAYGLIHQQILLMIGGLLFM
;
A
#
# COMPACT_ATOMS: atom_id res chain seq x y z
N MET A 1 3.50 -10.39 -8.98
CA MET A 1 4.72 -9.61 -8.94
C MET A 1 4.65 -8.64 -7.77
N ARG A 2 5.78 -8.10 -7.37
CA ARG A 2 5.98 -7.07 -6.36
C ARG A 2 6.88 -6.04 -7.01
N LEU A 3 6.56 -4.76 -6.80
CA LEU A 3 7.46 -3.67 -7.12
C LEU A 3 8.19 -3.31 -5.83
N ILE A 4 9.50 -3.52 -5.83
CA ILE A 4 10.37 -3.21 -4.72
C ILE A 4 11.17 -1.99 -5.12
N ARG A 5 11.07 -0.92 -4.32
CA ARG A 5 11.88 0.29 -4.47
C ARG A 5 12.84 0.38 -3.29
N ILE A 6 14.12 0.48 -3.57
CA ILE A 6 15.17 0.66 -2.57
C ILE A 6 15.81 2.02 -2.77
N ASN A 7 15.84 2.83 -1.73
CA ASN A 7 16.72 3.99 -1.68
C ASN A 7 17.99 3.58 -0.97
N SER A 8 19.14 3.69 -1.63
CA SER A 8 20.46 3.46 -1.05
C SER A 8 21.31 4.73 -1.07
N PRO A 9 22.40 4.77 -0.30
CA PRO A 9 23.46 5.75 -0.48
C PRO A 9 24.00 5.73 -1.92
N GLU A 10 24.57 6.87 -2.31
CA GLU A 10 25.26 7.02 -3.59
C GLU A 10 26.34 5.95 -3.77
N GLY A 11 26.35 5.31 -4.94
CA GLY A 11 27.35 4.32 -5.34
C GLY A 11 27.05 2.89 -4.87
N ARG A 12 25.99 2.67 -4.08
CA ARG A 12 25.58 1.34 -3.61
C ARG A 12 24.53 0.66 -4.50
N GLY A 13 24.01 1.35 -5.52
CA GLY A 13 23.02 0.77 -6.43
C GLY A 13 23.50 -0.48 -7.16
N ALA A 14 24.78 -0.54 -7.53
CA ALA A 14 25.37 -1.70 -8.21
C ALA A 14 25.44 -2.94 -7.31
N ASP A 15 25.83 -2.76 -6.04
CA ASP A 15 25.90 -3.84 -5.04
C ASP A 15 24.51 -4.46 -4.82
N VAL A 16 23.48 -3.62 -4.72
CA VAL A 16 22.07 -4.05 -4.56
C VAL A 16 21.59 -4.81 -5.81
N ALA A 17 21.94 -4.34 -7.01
CA ALA A 17 21.58 -5.02 -8.24
C ALA A 17 22.25 -6.38 -8.36
N GLN A 18 23.50 -6.52 -7.91
CA GLN A 18 24.20 -7.81 -7.91
C GLN A 18 23.48 -8.85 -7.04
N ILE A 19 23.00 -8.46 -5.85
CA ILE A 19 22.17 -9.32 -5.00
C ILE A 19 20.85 -9.70 -5.69
N ALA A 20 20.22 -8.75 -6.40
CA ALA A 20 19.00 -9.05 -7.13
C ALA A 20 19.24 -10.09 -8.24
N PHE A 21 20.34 -9.96 -8.99
CA PHE A 21 20.71 -10.92 -10.03
C PHE A 21 21.06 -12.30 -9.46
N SER A 22 21.74 -12.37 -8.30
CA SER A 22 22.04 -13.67 -7.65
C SER A 22 20.78 -14.41 -7.21
N GLU A 23 19.71 -13.69 -6.90
CA GLU A 23 18.39 -14.27 -6.56
C GLU A 23 17.50 -14.57 -7.79
N GLY A 24 18.06 -14.48 -9.00
CA GLY A 24 17.38 -14.85 -10.25
C GLY A 24 16.36 -13.83 -10.72
N ILE A 25 16.52 -12.55 -10.34
CA ILE A 25 15.79 -11.42 -10.90
C ILE A 25 16.48 -11.01 -12.20
N SER A 26 15.74 -10.92 -13.30
CA SER A 26 16.31 -10.68 -14.64
C SER A 26 16.56 -9.20 -14.95
N GLN A 27 15.86 -8.30 -14.28
CA GLN A 27 15.89 -6.87 -14.59
C GLN A 27 15.83 -6.03 -13.31
N VAL A 28 16.68 -5.01 -13.28
CA VAL A 28 16.78 -4.01 -12.20
C VAL A 28 16.97 -2.64 -12.86
N SER A 29 16.23 -1.64 -12.39
CA SER A 29 16.38 -0.26 -12.84
C SER A 29 17.06 0.57 -11.76
N ILE A 30 18.18 1.21 -12.08
CA ILE A 30 18.91 2.10 -11.16
C ILE A 30 18.79 3.53 -11.67
N SER A 31 18.39 4.44 -10.80
CA SER A 31 18.30 5.88 -11.09
C SER A 31 18.91 6.68 -9.94
N GLN A 32 19.65 7.74 -10.26
CA GLN A 32 20.16 8.65 -9.22
C GLN A 32 19.18 9.79 -9.00
N VAL A 33 18.91 10.09 -7.73
CA VAL A 33 17.99 11.15 -7.33
C VAL A 33 18.64 12.03 -6.29
N GLU A 34 18.50 13.34 -6.48
CA GLU A 34 18.95 14.35 -5.53
C GLU A 34 17.81 14.67 -4.55
N SER A 35 18.03 14.36 -3.28
CA SER A 35 17.13 14.73 -2.20
C SER A 35 17.53 16.10 -1.67
N HIS A 36 16.60 17.04 -1.75
CA HIS A 36 16.71 18.36 -1.13
C HIS A 36 15.98 18.34 0.22
N ARG A 37 16.65 18.76 1.28
CA ARG A 37 16.00 19.05 2.58
C ARG A 37 15.74 20.55 2.69
N ALA A 38 14.67 20.91 3.40
CA ALA A 38 14.29 22.30 3.65
C ALA A 38 15.40 23.11 4.34
N GLU A 39 16.28 22.45 5.09
CA GLU A 39 17.46 23.04 5.77
C GLU A 39 18.68 23.24 4.85
N GLY A 40 18.54 23.09 3.53
CA GLY A 40 19.60 23.39 2.55
C GLY A 40 20.58 22.24 2.29
N GLY A 41 20.33 21.04 2.82
CA GLY A 41 21.14 19.85 2.54
C GLY A 41 20.75 19.18 1.23
N LYS A 42 21.71 19.03 0.32
CA LYS A 42 21.61 18.20 -0.89
C LYS A 42 22.28 16.85 -0.62
N LYS A 43 21.55 15.76 -0.80
CA LYS A 43 22.11 14.40 -0.76
C LYS A 43 21.72 13.63 -2.00
N THR A 44 22.70 13.13 -2.72
CA THR A 44 22.50 12.19 -3.82
C THR A 44 22.19 10.81 -3.23
N LYS A 45 21.23 10.12 -3.82
CA LYS A 45 20.85 8.75 -3.46
C LYS A 45 20.63 7.94 -4.74
N ASP A 46 20.88 6.65 -4.65
CA ASP A 46 20.50 5.74 -5.72
C ASP A 46 19.11 5.16 -5.38
N ILE A 47 18.22 5.17 -6.36
CA ILE A 47 16.91 4.52 -6.31
C ILE A 47 16.96 3.30 -7.23
N ILE A 48 16.74 2.14 -6.63
CA ILE A 48 16.71 0.84 -7.30
C ILE A 48 15.27 0.36 -7.34
N ASP A 49 14.71 0.27 -8.53
CA ASP A 49 13.37 -0.27 -8.79
C ASP A 49 13.46 -1.68 -9.38
N ILE A 50 12.76 -2.61 -8.74
CA ILE A 50 12.81 -4.03 -9.05
C ILE A 50 11.39 -4.57 -9.17
N GLU A 51 11.09 -5.20 -10.29
CA GLU A 51 9.82 -5.88 -10.53
C GLU A 51 10.06 -7.39 -10.60
N THR A 52 9.47 -8.14 -9.66
CA THR A 52 9.70 -9.59 -9.59
C THR A 52 8.55 -10.35 -8.93
N SER A 53 8.54 -11.68 -8.98
CA SER A 53 7.53 -12.50 -8.31
C SER A 53 7.69 -12.49 -6.77
N THR A 54 6.61 -12.70 -6.00
CA THR A 54 6.66 -12.67 -4.53
C THR A 54 7.70 -13.61 -3.91
N PRO A 55 7.90 -14.85 -4.38
CA PRO A 55 8.95 -15.72 -3.84
C PRO A 55 10.37 -15.20 -4.09
N LYS A 56 10.62 -14.58 -5.26
CA LYS A 56 11.92 -13.95 -5.58
C LYS A 56 12.12 -12.67 -4.78
N ALA A 57 11.06 -11.87 -4.64
CA ALA A 57 11.05 -10.65 -3.83
C ALA A 57 11.43 -10.92 -2.37
N LYS A 58 10.86 -11.98 -1.77
CA LYS A 58 11.20 -12.38 -0.39
C LYS A 58 12.68 -12.75 -0.27
N ARG A 59 13.16 -13.65 -1.13
CA ARG A 59 14.57 -14.08 -1.11
C ARG A 59 15.54 -12.92 -1.30
N PHE A 60 15.24 -12.02 -2.23
CA PHE A 60 16.01 -10.81 -2.45
C PHE A 60 16.05 -9.90 -1.23
N VAL A 61 14.91 -9.63 -0.58
CA VAL A 61 14.87 -8.82 0.64
C VAL A 61 15.66 -9.50 1.76
N ASP A 62 15.49 -10.80 1.96
CA ASP A 62 16.23 -11.55 2.97
C ASP A 62 17.76 -11.46 2.73
N ALA A 63 18.20 -11.59 1.47
CA ALA A 63 19.60 -11.48 1.06
C ALA A 63 20.14 -10.04 1.23
N LEU A 64 19.36 -9.03 0.87
CA LEU A 64 19.74 -7.62 1.03
C LEU A 64 19.92 -7.25 2.49
N LEU A 65 18.99 -7.67 3.37
CA LEU A 65 19.07 -7.39 4.80
C LEU A 65 20.23 -8.10 5.49
N SER A 66 20.73 -9.19 4.87
CA SER A 66 21.87 -9.97 5.37
C SER A 66 23.22 -9.51 4.81
N ALA A 67 23.23 -8.52 3.91
CA ALA A 67 24.46 -8.04 3.28
C ALA A 67 25.28 -7.15 4.22
N ASP A 68 26.61 -7.32 4.22
CA ASP A 68 27.52 -6.60 5.12
C ASP A 68 27.47 -5.07 4.99
N PHE A 69 27.05 -4.57 3.81
CA PHE A 69 26.93 -3.14 3.55
C PHE A 69 25.55 -2.56 3.89
N TYR A 70 24.59 -3.39 4.29
CA TYR A 70 23.24 -2.94 4.61
C TYR A 70 23.22 -2.26 5.98
N ASN A 71 22.76 -1.00 5.99
CA ASN A 71 22.49 -0.25 7.21
C ASN A 71 21.05 0.27 7.20
N ALA A 72 20.25 -0.10 8.19
CA ALA A 72 18.85 0.33 8.31
C ALA A 72 18.67 1.87 8.38
N GLN A 73 19.71 2.62 8.77
CA GLN A 73 19.65 4.09 8.85
C GLN A 73 19.81 4.76 7.46
N ASP A 74 20.51 4.09 6.55
CA ASP A 74 20.92 4.65 5.27
C ASP A 74 20.10 4.10 4.10
N PHE A 75 19.47 2.94 4.30
CA PHE A 75 18.65 2.26 3.31
C PHE A 75 17.15 2.40 3.64
N THR A 76 16.32 2.52 2.60
CA THR A 76 14.87 2.44 2.73
C THR A 76 14.32 1.47 1.71
N VAL A 77 13.59 0.45 2.17
CA VAL A 77 12.97 -0.56 1.30
C VAL A 77 11.46 -0.36 1.30
N ASN A 78 10.89 -0.08 0.13
CA ASN A 78 9.46 0.08 -0.09
C ASN A 78 8.95 -1.06 -0.97
N ILE A 79 8.04 -1.89 -0.45
CA ILE A 79 7.44 -3.00 -1.20
C ILE A 79 6.00 -2.64 -1.54
N ARG A 80 5.71 -2.39 -2.81
CA ARG A 80 4.34 -2.16 -3.30
C ARG A 80 3.71 -3.47 -3.76
N GLN A 81 2.45 -3.66 -3.37
CA GLN A 81 1.60 -4.74 -3.86
C GLN A 81 0.89 -4.28 -5.14
N PRO A 82 1.20 -4.85 -6.33
CA PRO A 82 0.47 -4.53 -7.54
C PRO A 82 -0.94 -5.13 -7.45
N ARG A 83 -1.97 -4.34 -7.74
CA ARG A 83 -3.38 -4.79 -7.73
C ARG A 83 -3.76 -5.62 -8.95
N SER A 84 -2.98 -5.56 -10.02
CA SER A 84 -3.11 -6.41 -11.22
C SER A 84 -1.77 -6.45 -11.94
N ILE A 85 -1.38 -7.62 -12.45
CA ILE A 85 -0.16 -7.82 -13.25
C ILE A 85 -0.53 -8.67 -14.45
N ILE A 86 -0.30 -8.12 -15.64
CA ILE A 86 -0.24 -8.88 -16.88
C ILE A 86 1.24 -9.14 -17.12
N SER A 87 1.66 -10.40 -17.02
CA SER A 87 3.04 -10.83 -17.26
C SER A 87 3.03 -12.02 -18.22
N SER A 88 4.09 -12.14 -19.03
CA SER A 88 4.34 -13.27 -19.91
C SER A 88 4.94 -14.49 -19.20
N GLU A 89 5.20 -14.41 -17.89
CA GLU A 89 5.72 -15.52 -17.08
C GLU A 89 4.68 -16.65 -16.91
N SER A 90 5.17 -17.88 -16.68
CA SER A 90 4.29 -19.04 -16.51
C SER A 90 3.39 -18.89 -15.27
N LEU A 91 2.17 -19.46 -15.31
CA LEU A 91 1.21 -19.47 -14.19
C LEU A 91 1.79 -20.01 -12.86
N ARG A 92 2.88 -20.79 -12.91
CA ARG A 92 3.58 -21.31 -11.73
C ARG A 92 4.54 -20.30 -11.10
N GLU A 93 5.06 -19.36 -11.89
CA GLU A 93 6.00 -18.31 -11.48
C GLU A 93 5.30 -16.99 -11.15
N LEU A 94 4.09 -16.82 -11.70
CA LEU A 94 3.19 -15.75 -11.33
C LEU A 94 2.91 -15.76 -9.83
N THR A 95 2.97 -14.57 -9.24
CA THR A 95 2.50 -14.37 -7.86
C THR A 95 1.02 -14.69 -7.81
N LYS A 96 0.69 -15.82 -7.21
CA LYS A 96 -0.68 -16.08 -6.77
C LYS A 96 -1.05 -14.98 -5.78
N PRO A 97 -2.25 -14.39 -5.86
CA PRO A 97 -2.72 -13.50 -4.82
C PRO A 97 -2.53 -14.22 -3.49
N LEU A 98 -1.75 -13.60 -2.60
CA LEU A 98 -1.64 -14.09 -1.24
C LEU A 98 -3.06 -14.14 -0.70
N VAL A 99 -3.45 -15.29 -0.14
CA VAL A 99 -4.63 -15.36 0.70
C VAL A 99 -4.41 -14.30 1.77
N VAL A 100 -5.15 -13.20 1.68
CA VAL A 100 -5.11 -12.15 2.68
C VAL A 100 -5.43 -12.83 4.01
N PRO A 101 -4.62 -12.63 5.07
CA PRO A 101 -4.92 -13.19 6.37
C PRO A 101 -6.38 -12.90 6.71
N PRO A 102 -7.18 -13.89 7.13
CA PRO A 102 -8.58 -13.65 7.44
C PRO A 102 -8.76 -12.50 8.44
N SER A 103 -7.78 -12.27 9.33
CA SER A 103 -7.73 -11.13 10.25
C SER A 103 -7.87 -9.77 9.56
N ASP A 104 -7.15 -9.55 8.45
CA ASP A 104 -7.14 -8.26 7.76
C ASP A 104 -8.50 -8.02 7.07
N ILE A 105 -9.08 -9.09 6.50
CA ILE A 105 -10.45 -9.05 5.95
C ILE A 105 -11.46 -8.80 7.07
N PHE A 106 -11.31 -9.44 8.23
CA PHE A 106 -12.20 -9.22 9.37
C PHE A 106 -12.05 -7.81 9.94
N GLU A 107 -10.87 -7.21 9.92
CA GLU A 107 -10.64 -5.85 10.39
C GLU A 107 -11.23 -4.82 9.41
N GLU A 108 -11.09 -5.03 8.09
CA GLU A 108 -11.79 -4.23 7.09
C GLU A 108 -13.31 -4.38 7.21
N LEU A 109 -13.83 -5.62 7.31
CA LEU A 109 -15.25 -5.88 7.51
C LEU A 109 -15.75 -5.29 8.82
N TRP A 110 -14.94 -5.34 9.89
CA TRP A 110 -15.26 -4.74 11.17
C TRP A 110 -15.34 -3.22 11.06
N GLN A 111 -14.42 -2.58 10.33
CA GLN A 111 -14.43 -1.15 10.08
C GLN A 111 -15.65 -0.72 9.24
N PHE A 112 -16.04 -1.52 8.24
CA PHE A 112 -17.26 -1.28 7.46
C PHE A 112 -18.55 -1.62 8.20
N SER A 113 -18.50 -2.56 9.14
CA SER A 113 -19.64 -2.96 9.99
C SER A 113 -19.69 -2.17 11.30
N HIS A 114 -18.73 -1.27 11.54
CA HIS A 114 -18.66 -0.51 12.77
C HIS A 114 -19.79 0.53 12.78
N ILE A 115 -20.90 0.14 13.38
CA ILE A 115 -22.01 1.02 13.67
C ILE A 115 -21.53 2.02 14.73
N THR A 116 -21.13 3.21 14.30
CA THR A 116 -20.76 4.28 15.23
C THR A 116 -22.00 4.83 15.93
N VAL A 117 -21.83 5.30 17.17
CA VAL A 117 -22.91 5.96 17.92
C VAL A 117 -23.48 7.15 17.12
N GLY A 118 -22.62 7.86 16.37
CA GLY A 118 -23.04 8.93 15.47
C GLY A 118 -23.94 8.45 14.32
N PHE A 119 -23.64 7.28 13.73
CA PHE A 119 -24.49 6.68 12.69
C PHE A 119 -25.87 6.30 13.23
N ILE A 120 -25.94 5.71 14.44
CA ILE A 120 -27.22 5.39 15.11
C ILE A 120 -28.01 6.67 15.37
N GLY A 121 -27.36 7.67 15.97
CA GLY A 121 -28.00 8.94 16.30
C GLY A 121 -28.55 9.66 15.06
N ARG A 122 -27.76 9.71 13.97
CA ARG A 122 -28.19 10.32 12.70
C ARG A 122 -29.41 9.62 12.12
N ASN A 123 -29.38 8.28 12.05
CA ASN A 123 -30.51 7.49 11.54
C ASN A 123 -31.75 7.66 12.42
N PHE A 124 -31.60 7.69 13.74
CA PHE A 124 -32.71 7.92 14.66
C PHE A 124 -33.35 9.29 14.46
N ILE A 125 -32.54 10.36 14.40
CA ILE A 125 -33.03 11.73 14.17
C ILE A 125 -33.69 11.84 12.79
N ALA A 126 -33.06 11.28 11.75
CA ALA A 126 -33.61 11.25 10.39
C ALA A 126 -34.97 10.54 10.34
N ALA A 127 -35.11 9.39 11.01
CA ALA A 127 -36.37 8.65 11.11
C ALA A 127 -37.45 9.45 11.87
N CYS A 128 -37.09 10.11 12.97
CA CYS A 128 -38.03 10.98 13.71
C CYS A 128 -38.50 12.17 12.88
N LEU A 129 -37.59 12.84 12.16
CA LEU A 129 -37.91 13.96 11.26
C LEU A 129 -38.83 13.52 10.12
N LEU A 130 -38.55 12.36 9.53
CA LEU A 130 -39.39 11.79 8.47
C LEU A 130 -40.79 11.43 8.99
N ALA A 131 -40.88 10.74 10.13
CA ALA A 131 -42.15 10.36 10.74
C ALA A 131 -42.99 11.59 11.11
N TYR A 132 -42.36 12.61 11.70
CA TYR A 132 -43.03 13.86 12.05
C TYR A 132 -43.49 14.62 10.79
N GLY A 133 -42.64 14.68 9.77
CA GLY A 133 -42.95 15.29 8.47
C GLY A 133 -44.12 14.62 7.76
N LEU A 134 -44.23 13.29 7.86
CA LEU A 134 -45.36 12.52 7.33
C LEU A 134 -46.67 12.82 8.08
N ILE A 135 -46.64 12.87 9.41
CA ILE A 135 -47.84 13.15 10.24
C ILE A 135 -48.39 14.55 9.98
N HIS A 136 -47.51 15.56 9.88
CA HIS A 136 -47.90 16.97 9.75
C HIS A 136 -47.88 17.47 8.30
N GLN A 137 -47.68 16.59 7.31
CA GLN A 137 -47.58 16.90 5.88
C GLN A 137 -46.54 17.99 5.55
N GLN A 138 -45.44 18.03 6.29
CA GLN A 138 -44.37 19.02 6.11
C GLN A 138 -43.28 18.48 5.17
N ILE A 139 -43.37 18.85 3.90
CA ILE A 139 -42.48 18.38 2.82
C ILE A 139 -41.00 18.65 3.12
N LEU A 140 -40.67 19.80 3.70
CA LEU A 140 -39.28 20.16 4.03
C LEU A 140 -38.66 19.19 5.05
N LEU A 141 -39.44 18.74 6.04
CA LEU A 141 -38.96 17.78 7.04
C LEU A 141 -38.84 16.36 6.47
N MET A 142 -39.73 15.99 5.53
CA MET A 142 -39.62 14.72 4.81
C MET A 142 -38.34 14.66 3.97
N ILE A 143 -38.03 15.74 3.22
CA ILE A 143 -36.79 15.84 2.43
C ILE A 143 -35.58 15.82 3.36
N GLY A 144 -35.62 16.56 4.47
CA GLY A 144 -34.55 16.53 5.48
C GLY A 144 -34.30 15.12 6.03
N GLY A 145 -35.35 14.42 6.45
CA GLY A 145 -35.24 13.05 6.96
C GLY A 145 -34.64 12.07 5.94
N LEU A 146 -35.03 12.17 4.67
CA LEU A 146 -34.51 11.30 3.61
C LEU A 146 -33.06 11.60 3.23
N LEU A 147 -32.63 12.86 3.33
CA LEU A 147 -31.29 13.28 2.92
C LEU A 147 -30.22 12.97 3.97
N PHE A 148 -30.62 12.87 5.25
CA PHE A 148 -29.74 12.56 6.37
C PHE A 148 -29.73 11.08 6.78
N MET A 149 -30.52 10.22 6.13
CA MET A 149 -30.49 8.77 6.33
C MET A 149 -29.23 8.19 5.70
#